data_AF-A0A2G6FPH6-F1
#
_entry.id   AF-A0A2G6FPH6-F1
#
_cell.length_a   1.000
_cell.length_b   1.000
_cell.length_c   1.000
_cell.angle_alpha   90.00
_cell.angle_beta   90.00
_cell.angle_gamma   90.00
#
_symmetry.space_group_name_H-M   'P 1'
#
loop_
_entity.id
_entity.type
_entity.pdbx_description
1 polymer ?
#
loop_
_entity_poly.entity_id
_entity_poly.type
_entity_poly.pdbx_seq_one_letter_code
_entity_poly.pdbx_strand_id
1 'polypeptide(L)'
;MTTASHQHNRHCLGLFKKLSEYIDHELDTATCQQIEDHISHCPPCHACLETLKATAGLCRKLEEAPAPAVFSERLKKIIHQLTD
;
A
#
# COMPACT_ATOMS: atom_id res chain seq x y z
N MET A 1 -5.22 -5.57 -16.17
CA MET A 1 -5.63 -6.47 -17.28
C MET A 1 -6.24 -7.71 -16.64
N THR A 2 -7.56 -7.83 -16.63
CA THR A 2 -8.29 -8.95 -16.02
C THR A 2 -8.43 -10.09 -17.03
N THR A 3 -7.62 -11.13 -16.90
CA THR A 3 -7.83 -12.40 -17.60
C THR A 3 -8.86 -13.21 -16.82
N ALA A 4 -9.92 -13.60 -17.54
CA ALA A 4 -11.11 -14.35 -17.10
C ALA A 4 -12.04 -13.61 -16.12
N SER A 5 -13.34 -13.65 -16.42
CA SER A 5 -14.42 -13.04 -15.66
C SER A 5 -14.51 -13.65 -14.26
N HIS A 6 -13.75 -13.10 -13.30
CA HIS A 6 -13.81 -13.48 -11.90
C HIS A 6 -14.97 -12.72 -11.24
N GLN A 7 -15.99 -13.45 -10.79
CA GLN A 7 -17.10 -12.84 -10.06
C GLN A 7 -16.65 -12.54 -8.63
N HIS A 8 -16.31 -11.27 -8.37
CA HIS A 8 -15.88 -10.80 -7.06
C HIS A 8 -16.99 -10.96 -6.03
N ASN A 9 -16.92 -12.04 -5.26
CA ASN A 9 -17.78 -12.22 -4.09
C ASN A 9 -17.38 -11.23 -2.97
N ARG A 10 -18.19 -11.18 -1.91
CA ARG A 10 -17.98 -10.24 -0.79
C ARG A 10 -16.61 -10.38 -0.12
N HIS A 11 -16.04 -11.57 -0.10
CA HIS A 11 -14.72 -11.82 0.48
C HIS A 11 -13.60 -11.25 -0.39
N CYS A 12 -13.71 -11.36 -1.71
CA CYS A 12 -12.76 -10.74 -2.64
C CYS A 12 -12.76 -9.23 -2.45
N LEU A 13 -13.95 -8.60 -2.45
CA LEU A 13 -14.09 -7.16 -2.23
C LEU A 13 -13.55 -6.72 -0.86
N GLY A 14 -13.73 -7.54 0.17
CA GLY A 14 -13.13 -7.31 1.49
C GLY A 14 -11.61 -7.30 1.45
N LEU A 15 -11.01 -8.25 0.74
CA LEU A 15 -9.57 -8.31 0.53
C LEU A 15 -9.06 -7.08 -0.23
N PHE A 16 -9.70 -6.70 -1.34
CA PHE A 16 -9.29 -5.53 -2.16
C PHE A 16 -9.16 -4.26 -1.33
N LYS A 17 -10.08 -4.03 -0.38
CA LYS A 17 -10.07 -2.86 0.49
C LYS A 17 -8.87 -2.80 1.43
N LYS A 18 -8.25 -3.95 1.73
CA LYS A 18 -7.15 -4.08 2.69
C LYS A 18 -5.78 -4.30 2.05
N LEU A 19 -5.70 -4.44 0.72
CA LEU A 19 -4.44 -4.80 0.06
C LEU A 19 -3.34 -3.74 0.19
N SER A 20 -3.68 -2.45 0.22
CA SER A 20 -2.68 -1.40 0.43
C SER A 20 -2.08 -1.48 1.84
N GLU A 21 -2.94 -1.49 2.87
CA GLU A 21 -2.53 -1.65 4.28
C GLU A 21 -1.71 -2.94 4.49
N TYR A 22 -2.04 -4.02 3.79
CA TYR A 22 -1.27 -5.27 3.80
C TYR A 22 0.15 -5.09 3.23
N ILE A 23 0.28 -4.41 2.09
CA ILE A 23 1.59 -4.15 1.45
C ILE A 23 2.45 -3.21 2.30
N ASP A 24 1.81 -2.27 2.99
CA ASP A 24 2.48 -1.29 3.85
C ASP A 24 2.75 -1.82 5.27
N HIS A 25 2.39 -3.08 5.55
CA HIS A 25 2.57 -3.76 6.84
C HIS A 25 1.83 -3.10 8.02
N GLU A 26 0.64 -2.54 7.75
CA GLU A 26 -0.17 -1.81 8.74
C GLU A 26 -1.32 -2.66 9.33
N LEU A 27 -1.45 -3.91 8.89
CA LEU A 27 -2.51 -4.82 9.35
C LEU A 27 -2.07 -5.68 10.54
N ASP A 28 -3.05 -6.06 11.37
CA ASP A 28 -2.85 -7.06 12.42
C ASP A 28 -2.64 -8.47 11.83
N THR A 29 -1.99 -9.34 12.61
CA THR A 29 -1.65 -10.71 12.19
C THR A 29 -2.86 -11.54 11.77
N ALA A 30 -4.01 -11.39 12.44
CA ALA A 30 -5.20 -12.16 12.11
C ALA A 30 -5.78 -11.74 10.76
N THR A 31 -5.76 -10.44 10.45
CA THR A 31 -6.15 -9.93 9.14
C THR A 31 -5.18 -10.36 8.05
N CYS A 32 -3.87 -10.36 8.30
CA CYS A 32 -2.88 -10.86 7.33
C CYS A 32 -3.14 -12.33 6.98
N GLN A 33 -3.38 -13.18 7.98
CA GLN A 33 -3.69 -14.60 7.75
C GLN A 33 -4.94 -14.78 6.87
N GLN A 34 -6.00 -14.00 7.12
CA GLN A 34 -7.22 -14.06 6.31
C GLN A 34 -6.97 -13.71 4.83
N ILE A 35 -6.08 -12.76 4.57
CA ILE A 35 -5.67 -12.38 3.22
C ILE A 35 -4.88 -13.52 2.56
N GLU A 36 -3.90 -14.08 3.27
CA GLU A 36 -3.06 -15.20 2.82
C GLU A 36 -3.89 -16.46 2.51
N ASP A 37 -4.82 -16.79 3.39
CA ASP A 37 -5.76 -17.91 3.21
C ASP A 37 -6.66 -17.70 1.99
N HIS A 38 -7.08 -16.47 1.71
CA HIS A 38 -7.88 -16.18 0.53
C HIS A 38 -7.06 -16.30 -0.77
N ILE A 39 -5.89 -15.66 -0.84
CA ILE A 39 -5.09 -15.64 -2.08
C ILE A 39 -4.54 -17.02 -2.45
N SER A 40 -4.30 -17.89 -1.48
CA SER A 40 -3.88 -19.27 -1.73
C SER A 40 -4.93 -20.10 -2.49
N HIS A 41 -6.20 -19.70 -2.41
CA HIS A 41 -7.32 -20.37 -3.09
C HIS A 41 -7.96 -19.52 -4.20
N CYS A 42 -7.51 -18.29 -4.41
CA CYS A 42 -8.08 -17.34 -5.35
C CYS A 42 -7.00 -16.72 -6.26
N PRO A 43 -6.67 -17.40 -7.39
CA PRO A 43 -5.65 -16.92 -8.33
C PRO A 43 -5.86 -15.49 -8.84
N PRO A 44 -7.09 -15.01 -9.09
CA PRO A 44 -7.32 -13.61 -9.49
C PRO A 44 -6.93 -12.59 -8.41
N CYS A 45 -7.25 -12.87 -7.14
CA CYS A 45 -6.86 -11.99 -6.03
C CYS A 45 -5.34 -12.04 -5.78
N HIS A 46 -4.72 -13.21 -5.92
CA HIS A 46 -3.25 -13.32 -5.91
C HIS A 46 -2.61 -12.44 -7.00
N ALA A 47 -3.09 -12.55 -8.25
CA ALA A 47 -2.59 -11.74 -9.36
C ALA A 47 -2.78 -10.24 -9.11
N CYS A 48 -3.88 -9.83 -8.46
CA CYS A 48 -4.08 -8.44 -8.08
C CYS A 48 -3.07 -7.96 -7.02
N LEU A 49 -2.83 -8.76 -5.98
CA LEU A 49 -1.83 -8.43 -4.96
C LEU A 49 -0.44 -8.23 -5.60
N GLU A 50 -0.03 -9.14 -6.48
CA GLU A 50 1.26 -9.04 -7.17
C GLU A 50 1.34 -7.83 -8.09
N THR A 51 0.25 -7.51 -8.78
CA THR A 51 0.16 -6.29 -9.59
C THR A 51 0.33 -5.03 -8.73
N LEU A 52 -0.36 -4.97 -7.59
CA LEU A 52 -0.27 -3.82 -6.69
C LEU A 52 1.13 -3.67 -6.08
N LYS A 53 1.76 -4.79 -5.66
CA LYS A 53 3.16 -4.80 -5.20
C LYS A 53 4.11 -4.26 -6.27
N ALA A 54 3.93 -4.69 -7.51
CA ALA A 54 4.73 -4.21 -8.64
C ALA A 54 4.55 -2.70 -8.86
N THR A 55 3.30 -2.21 -8.86
CA THR A 55 3.00 -0.77 -8.97
C THR A 55 3.62 0.03 -7.83
N ALA A 56 3.44 -0.40 -6.57
CA ALA A 56 4.06 0.25 -5.42
C ALA A 56 5.60 0.23 -5.49
N GLY A 57 6.18 -0.87 -5.99
CA GLY A 57 7.61 -0.98 -6.25
C GLY A 57 8.11 0.01 -7.31
N LEU A 58 7.32 0.26 -8.36
CA LEU A 58 7.64 1.29 -9.37
C LEU A 58 7.56 2.69 -8.79
N CYS A 59 6.52 3.00 -8.01
CA CYS A 59 6.37 4.29 -7.35
C CYS A 59 7.54 4.58 -6.40
N ARG A 60 7.98 3.58 -5.62
CA ARG A 60 9.14 3.71 -4.70
C ARG A 60 10.48 3.92 -5.40
N LYS A 61 10.59 3.58 -6.70
CA LYS A 61 11.79 3.78 -7.51
C LYS A 61 11.84 5.14 -8.18
N LEU A 62 10.77 5.93 -8.11
CA LEU A 62 10.80 7.30 -8.58
C LEU A 62 11.86 8.06 -7.81
N GLU A 63 12.63 8.89 -8.51
CA GLU A 63 13.68 9.68 -7.89
C GLU A 63 13.09 10.56 -6.78
N GLU A 64 13.64 10.42 -5.58
CA GLU A 64 13.34 11.31 -4.48
C GLU A 64 13.95 12.68 -4.80
N ALA A 65 13.11 13.60 -5.27
CA ALA A 65 13.52 14.99 -5.41
C ALA A 65 13.70 15.59 -4.01
N PRO A 66 14.86 16.18 -3.69
CA PRO A 66 15.05 16.82 -2.40
C PRO A 66 14.06 17.96 -2.24
N ALA A 67 13.50 18.10 -1.04
CA ALA A 67 12.67 19.25 -0.72
C ALA A 67 13.49 20.55 -0.95
N PRO A 68 12.88 21.63 -1.49
CA PRO A 68 13.58 22.89 -1.68
C PRO A 68 14.19 23.38 -0.36
N ALA A 69 15.43 23.89 -0.38
CA ALA A 69 16.14 24.33 0.82
C ALA A 69 15.34 25.32 1.68
N VAL A 70 14.58 26.22 1.02
CA VAL A 70 13.68 27.20 1.65
C VAL A 70 12.63 26.52 2.54
N PHE A 71 12.14 25.34 2.17
CA PHE A 71 11.19 24.59 2.98
C PHE A 71 11.83 24.11 4.28
N SER A 72 13.01 23.50 4.20
CA SER A 72 13.76 23.00 5.35
C SER A 72 14.13 24.13 6.34
N GLU A 73 14.52 25.30 5.83
CA GLU A 73 14.82 26.47 6.66
C GLU A 73 13.59 26.99 7.40
N ARG A 74 12.45 27.12 6.69
CA ARG A 74 11.19 27.55 7.30
C ARG A 74 10.72 26.56 8.36
N LEU A 75 10.81 25.27 8.07
CA LEU A 75 10.42 24.22 9.01
C LEU A 75 11.24 24.28 10.30
N LYS A 76 12.57 24.42 10.20
CA LYS A 76 13.45 24.56 11.37
C LYS A 76 13.08 25.77 12.24
N LYS A 77 12.76 26.92 11.63
CA LYS A 77 12.32 28.12 12.36
C LYS A 77 11.03 27.87 13.14
N ILE A 78 10.03 27.24 12.50
CA ILE A 78 8.75 26.95 13.14
C ILE A 78 8.94 25.96 14.30
N ILE A 79 9.75 24.91 14.13
CA ILE A 79 10.00 23.94 15.19
C ILE A 79 10.64 24.60 16.41
N HIS A 80 11.61 25.51 16.21
CA HIS A 80 12.21 26.27 17.32
C HIS A 80 11.15 27.08 18.09
N GLN A 81 10.29 27.81 17.37
CA GLN A 81 9.22 28.64 17.97
C GLN A 81 8.17 27.86 18.76
N LEU A 82 8.02 26.55 18.53
CA LEU A 82 7.09 25.69 19.25
C LEU A 82 7.73 25.03 20.48
N THR A 83 9.05 25.12 20.61
CA THR A 83 9.81 24.51 21.72
C THR A 83 10.21 25.55 22.78
N ASP A 84 10.08 26.85 22.47
CA ASP A 84 10.16 27.99 23.39
C ASP A 84 8.78 28.34 23.98
#